data_AF-A0AAN7Z625-F1
#
_entry.id   AF-A0AAN7Z625-F1
#
_cell.length_a   1.000
_cell.length_b   1.000
_cell.length_c   1.000
_cell.angle_alpha   90.00
_cell.angle_beta   90.00
_cell.angle_gamma   90.00
#
_symmetry.space_group_name_H-M   'P 1'
#
loop_
_entity.id
_entity.type
_entity.pdbx_description
1 polymer ?
#
loop_
_entity_poly.entity_id
_entity_poly.type
_entity_poly.pdbx_seq_one_letter_code
_entity_poly.pdbx_strand_id
1 'polypeptide(L)'
;MRLSVSDRVRSLLQNSTLTRTNESLSSHVFAISYELRTGNAHSARAAFERALSADCCKHHVGLWIAYVRFCHARKELRAKAKGVFYRAIQACPWSKDVFMEAFSTLVREMDSAELKSVYATMCEKGLRIHVDMDEFVENWREKMKGVEREKGGKSRKR
;
A
#
# COMPACT_ATOMS: atom_id res chain seq x y z
N MET A 1 -23.05 13.81 -17.36
CA MET A 1 -23.64 14.66 -16.29
C MET A 1 -23.95 13.78 -15.06
N ARG A 2 -22.95 13.44 -14.21
CA ARG A 2 -23.11 12.59 -12.99
C ARG A 2 -22.54 13.24 -11.72
N LEU A 3 -22.16 14.52 -11.80
CA LEU A 3 -21.35 15.19 -10.77
C LEU A 3 -22.17 15.57 -9.52
N SER A 4 -23.44 15.99 -9.67
CA SER A 4 -24.22 16.55 -8.54
C SER A 4 -24.61 15.57 -7.44
N VAL A 5 -24.75 14.27 -7.75
CA VAL A 5 -25.05 13.25 -6.73
C VAL A 5 -23.78 12.86 -6.00
N SER A 6 -22.67 12.70 -6.72
CA SER A 6 -21.39 12.32 -6.11
C SER A 6 -20.84 13.39 -5.17
N ASP A 7 -21.04 14.67 -5.52
CA ASP A 7 -20.63 15.79 -4.68
C ASP A 7 -21.48 15.94 -3.42
N ARG A 8 -22.78 15.63 -3.47
CA ARG A 8 -23.63 15.61 -2.27
C ARG A 8 -23.24 14.50 -1.29
N VAL A 9 -22.94 13.30 -1.79
CA VAL A 9 -22.47 12.20 -0.93
C VAL A 9 -21.12 12.54 -0.31
N ARG A 10 -20.21 13.15 -1.07
CA ARG A 10 -18.92 13.64 -0.54
C ARG A 10 -19.11 14.71 0.54
N SER A 11 -20.00 15.68 0.30
CA SER A 11 -20.33 16.72 1.27
C SER A 11 -20.97 16.16 2.54
N LEU A 12 -21.89 15.21 2.42
CA LEU A 12 -22.51 14.55 3.58
C LEU A 12 -21.49 13.75 4.38
N LEU A 13 -20.62 12.97 3.73
CA LEU A 13 -19.55 12.25 4.42
C LEU A 13 -18.62 13.17 5.21
N GLN A 14 -18.23 14.29 4.62
CA GLN A 14 -17.37 15.27 5.28
C GLN A 14 -18.09 15.97 6.44
N ASN A 15 -19.39 16.27 6.29
CA ASN A 15 -20.15 17.07 7.25
C ASN A 15 -20.76 16.27 8.39
N SER A 16 -21.05 14.97 8.21
CA SER A 16 -21.77 14.18 9.23
C SER A 16 -20.98 12.98 9.78
N THR A 17 -20.09 12.36 9.01
CA THR A 17 -19.40 11.11 9.43
C THR A 17 -17.93 11.29 9.75
N LEU A 18 -17.28 12.36 9.26
CA LEU A 18 -15.88 12.68 9.51
C LEU A 18 -15.71 13.92 10.41
N THR A 19 -16.68 14.17 11.30
CA THR A 19 -16.60 15.15 12.37
C THR A 19 -15.90 14.54 13.59
N ARG A 20 -15.11 15.31 14.34
CA ARG A 20 -14.27 14.86 15.48
C ARG A 20 -15.01 14.02 16.53
N THR A 21 -16.33 14.13 16.60
CA THR A 21 -17.21 13.37 17.51
C THR A 21 -17.59 11.98 17.01
N ASN A 22 -17.51 11.69 15.69
CA ASN A 22 -17.97 10.45 15.05
C ASN A 22 -16.87 9.76 14.20
N GLU A 23 -15.60 10.17 14.34
CA GLU A 23 -14.47 9.57 13.62
C GLU A 23 -14.26 8.12 14.08
N SER A 24 -14.80 7.19 13.31
CA SER A 24 -14.64 5.75 13.49
C SER A 24 -13.92 5.14 12.29
N LEU A 25 -13.26 4.01 12.52
CA LEU A 25 -12.65 3.21 11.45
C LEU A 25 -13.65 2.94 10.30
N SER A 26 -14.90 2.58 10.64
CA SER A 26 -15.96 2.32 9.66
C SER A 26 -16.28 3.53 8.78
N SER A 27 -16.29 4.74 9.35
CA SER A 27 -16.50 5.99 8.59
C SER A 27 -15.39 6.21 7.57
N HIS A 28 -14.13 6.02 7.97
CA HIS A 28 -12.98 6.14 7.08
C HIS A 28 -12.94 5.05 6.01
N VAL A 29 -13.21 3.80 6.36
CA VAL A 29 -13.28 2.68 5.40
C VAL A 29 -14.38 2.92 4.38
N PHE A 30 -15.55 3.43 4.80
CA PHE A 30 -16.63 3.79 3.90
C PHE A 30 -16.22 4.92 2.95
N ALA A 31 -15.62 5.99 3.47
CA ALA A 31 -15.15 7.11 2.65
C ALA A 31 -14.09 6.68 1.61
N ILE A 32 -13.14 5.84 2.00
CA ILE A 32 -12.15 5.25 1.07
C ILE A 32 -12.85 4.41 0.01
N SER A 33 -13.77 3.52 0.41
CA SER A 33 -14.49 2.64 -0.50
C SER A 33 -15.33 3.40 -1.51
N TYR A 34 -15.91 4.53 -1.08
CA TYR A 34 -16.64 5.45 -1.94
C TYR A 34 -15.71 6.10 -2.97
N GLU A 35 -14.61 6.72 -2.53
CA GLU A 35 -13.65 7.38 -3.43
C GLU A 35 -12.95 6.40 -4.39
N LEU A 36 -12.72 5.15 -3.98
CA LEU A 36 -12.21 4.11 -4.88
C LEU A 36 -13.16 3.74 -6.01
N ARG A 37 -14.48 3.88 -5.78
CA ARG A 37 -15.54 3.51 -6.73
C ARG A 37 -15.94 4.66 -7.63
N THR A 38 -16.06 5.86 -7.08
CA THR A 38 -16.62 7.03 -7.77
C THR A 38 -15.59 8.10 -8.09
N GLY A 39 -14.46 8.08 -7.38
CA GLY A 39 -13.40 9.09 -7.49
C GLY A 39 -12.30 8.70 -8.47
N ASN A 40 -11.19 9.44 -8.39
CA ASN A 40 -9.96 9.18 -9.15
C ASN A 40 -8.84 8.76 -8.19
N ALA A 41 -7.65 8.40 -8.71
CA ALA A 41 -6.62 7.88 -7.81
C ALA A 41 -6.10 8.93 -6.82
N HIS A 42 -6.14 10.22 -7.17
CA HIS A 42 -5.80 11.31 -6.25
C HIS A 42 -6.81 11.49 -5.13
N SER A 43 -8.13 11.39 -5.41
CA SER A 43 -9.15 11.50 -4.37
C SER A 43 -9.16 10.29 -3.44
N ALA A 44 -9.00 9.08 -3.99
CA ALA A 44 -8.82 7.87 -3.19
C ALA A 44 -7.55 7.94 -2.32
N ARG A 45 -6.43 8.44 -2.87
CA ARG A 45 -5.21 8.70 -2.09
C ARG A 45 -5.47 9.69 -0.95
N ALA A 46 -6.16 10.80 -1.22
CA ALA A 46 -6.49 11.77 -0.19
C ALA A 46 -7.37 11.18 0.91
N ALA A 47 -8.30 10.29 0.57
CA ALA A 47 -9.11 9.56 1.54
C ALA A 47 -8.26 8.62 2.43
N PHE A 48 -7.29 7.91 1.85
CA PHE A 48 -6.33 7.12 2.62
C PHE A 48 -5.48 7.98 3.55
N GLU A 49 -4.92 9.08 3.07
CA GLU A 49 -4.10 9.98 3.89
C GLU A 49 -4.91 10.57 5.05
N ARG A 50 -6.16 10.99 4.80
CA ARG A 50 -7.07 11.49 5.84
C ARG A 50 -7.38 10.41 6.88
N ALA A 51 -7.62 9.18 6.45
CA ALA A 51 -7.85 8.07 7.37
C ALA A 51 -6.61 7.81 8.22
N LEU A 52 -5.43 7.74 7.62
CA LEU A 52 -4.19 7.42 8.33
C LEU A 52 -3.63 8.56 9.18
N SER A 53 -4.12 9.80 8.99
CA SER A 53 -3.87 10.91 9.92
C SER A 53 -4.76 10.88 11.16
N ALA A 54 -5.86 10.14 11.15
CA ALA A 54 -6.77 10.04 12.29
C ALA A 54 -6.20 9.10 13.37
N ASP A 55 -6.34 9.48 14.63
CA ASP A 55 -5.78 8.73 15.77
C ASP A 55 -6.33 7.30 15.87
N CYS A 56 -7.58 7.09 15.47
CA CYS A 56 -8.22 5.78 15.48
C CYS A 56 -7.71 4.81 14.40
N CYS A 57 -7.03 5.33 13.37
CA CYS A 57 -6.66 4.56 12.17
C CYS A 57 -5.15 4.56 11.88
N LYS A 58 -4.36 5.45 12.51
CA LYS A 58 -2.92 5.61 12.23
C LYS A 58 -2.08 4.33 12.41
N HIS A 59 -2.49 3.42 13.30
CA HIS A 59 -1.82 2.14 13.55
C HIS A 59 -2.59 0.94 12.94
N HIS A 60 -3.60 1.19 12.11
CA HIS A 60 -4.41 0.13 11.53
C HIS A 60 -3.67 -0.56 10.37
N VAL A 61 -3.07 -1.71 10.66
CA VAL A 61 -2.29 -2.55 9.73
C VAL A 61 -2.99 -2.76 8.39
N GLY A 62 -4.26 -3.14 8.40
CA GLY A 62 -5.01 -3.44 7.17
C GLY A 62 -5.20 -2.21 6.26
N LEU A 63 -5.28 -1.00 6.83
CA LEU A 63 -5.41 0.23 6.02
C LEU A 63 -4.09 0.57 5.34
N TRP A 64 -2.98 0.41 6.06
CA TRP A 64 -1.64 0.60 5.48
C TRP A 64 -1.37 -0.37 4.34
N ILE A 65 -1.64 -1.66 4.53
CA ILE A 65 -1.48 -2.69 3.49
C ILE A 65 -2.35 -2.34 2.27
N ALA A 66 -3.62 -1.99 2.49
CA ALA A 66 -4.51 -1.57 1.41
C ALA A 66 -3.98 -0.33 0.68
N TYR A 67 -3.40 0.63 1.40
CA TYR A 67 -2.87 1.85 0.80
C TYR A 67 -1.59 1.61 -0.02
N VAL A 68 -0.67 0.76 0.46
CA VAL A 68 0.52 0.32 -0.29
C VAL A 68 0.10 -0.38 -1.57
N ARG A 69 -0.79 -1.37 -1.48
CA ARG A 69 -1.30 -2.12 -2.64
C ARG A 69 -2.04 -1.22 -3.62
N PHE A 70 -2.83 -0.27 -3.13
CA PHE A 70 -3.51 0.72 -3.96
C PHE A 70 -2.52 1.60 -4.75
N CYS A 71 -1.49 2.14 -4.07
CA CYS A 71 -0.45 2.93 -4.72
C CYS A 71 0.30 2.10 -5.77
N HIS A 72 0.63 0.85 -5.45
CA HIS A 72 1.31 -0.04 -6.38
C HIS A 72 0.41 -0.41 -7.58
N ALA A 73 -0.89 -0.66 -7.39
CA ALA A 73 -1.78 -1.03 -8.48
C ALA A 73 -1.96 0.08 -9.54
N ARG A 74 -1.85 1.36 -9.14
CA ARG A 74 -2.05 2.52 -10.02
C ARG A 74 -0.72 2.99 -10.60
N LYS A 75 -0.57 3.00 -11.94
CA LYS A 75 0.68 3.43 -12.61
C LYS A 75 1.17 4.80 -12.14
N GLU A 76 0.28 5.78 -12.03
CA GLU A 76 0.59 7.15 -11.60
C GLU A 76 1.03 7.28 -10.12
N LEU A 77 0.71 6.28 -9.28
CA LEU A 77 1.05 6.27 -7.86
C LEU A 77 2.13 5.25 -7.51
N ARG A 78 2.54 4.40 -8.45
CA ARG A 78 3.48 3.29 -8.21
C ARG A 78 4.80 3.78 -7.59
N ALA A 79 5.33 4.89 -8.10
CA ALA A 79 6.54 5.53 -7.54
C ALA A 79 6.40 5.94 -6.06
N LYS A 80 5.17 6.19 -5.60
CA LYS A 80 4.87 6.58 -4.20
C LYS A 80 4.67 5.38 -3.29
N ALA A 81 4.46 4.17 -3.83
CA ALA A 81 4.12 2.99 -3.05
C ALA A 81 5.23 2.61 -2.05
N LYS A 82 6.50 2.76 -2.44
CA LYS A 82 7.65 2.56 -1.57
C LYS A 82 7.67 3.51 -0.38
N GLY A 83 7.42 4.80 -0.62
CA GLY A 83 7.35 5.80 0.45
C GLY A 83 6.19 5.55 1.42
N VAL A 84 5.04 5.10 0.90
CA VAL A 84 3.89 4.69 1.75
C VAL A 84 4.24 3.46 2.60
N PHE A 85 4.97 2.49 2.04
CA PHE A 85 5.40 1.31 2.78
C PHE A 85 6.34 1.63 3.94
N TYR A 86 7.34 2.49 3.76
CA TYR A 86 8.22 2.87 4.87
C TYR A 86 7.47 3.64 5.97
N ARG A 87 6.47 4.45 5.60
CA ARG A 87 5.55 5.05 6.59
C ARG A 87 4.72 3.99 7.33
N ALA A 88 4.28 2.94 6.63
CA ALA A 88 3.58 1.83 7.26
C ALA A 88 4.45 1.09 8.28
N ILE A 89 5.73 0.85 7.98
CA ILE A 89 6.69 0.26 8.95
C ILE A 89 6.84 1.14 10.19
N GLN A 90 6.99 2.46 10.00
CA GLN A 90 7.11 3.39 11.12
C GLN A 90 5.85 3.40 12.00
N ALA A 91 4.67 3.31 11.38
CA ALA A 91 3.40 3.29 12.08
C ALA A 91 3.09 1.94 12.75
N CYS A 92 3.52 0.82 12.15
CA CYS A 92 3.17 -0.54 12.59
C CYS A 92 4.41 -1.45 12.68
N PRO A 93 5.43 -1.14 13.51
CA PRO A 93 6.69 -1.88 13.54
C PRO A 93 6.56 -3.33 14.03
N TRP A 94 5.47 -3.69 14.70
CA TRP A 94 5.19 -5.05 15.17
C TRP A 94 4.51 -5.95 14.13
N SER A 95 4.03 -5.38 13.01
CA SER A 95 3.19 -6.13 12.06
C SER A 95 4.04 -6.79 10.99
N LYS A 96 4.26 -8.10 11.13
CA LYS A 96 4.91 -8.91 10.09
C LYS A 96 4.22 -8.75 8.73
N ASP A 97 2.89 -8.67 8.70
CA ASP A 97 2.12 -8.53 7.45
C ASP A 97 2.48 -7.26 6.68
N VAL A 98 2.73 -6.14 7.38
CA VAL A 98 3.22 -4.91 6.74
C VAL A 98 4.59 -5.15 6.11
N PHE A 99 5.53 -5.75 6.84
CA PHE A 99 6.86 -6.03 6.30
C PHE A 99 6.82 -6.97 5.09
N MET A 100 5.92 -7.95 5.08
CA MET A 100 5.76 -8.89 3.97
C MET A 100 5.33 -8.20 2.66
N GLU A 101 4.80 -6.98 2.70
CA GLU A 101 4.50 -6.21 1.48
C GLU A 101 5.78 -5.85 0.69
N ALA A 102 6.95 -5.76 1.34
CA ALA A 102 8.23 -5.60 0.64
C ALA A 102 8.52 -6.76 -0.29
N PHE A 103 8.27 -7.99 0.17
CA PHE A 103 8.63 -9.23 -0.52
C PHE A 103 7.51 -9.75 -1.44
N SER A 104 6.31 -9.17 -1.36
CA SER A 104 5.13 -9.58 -2.14
C SER A 104 4.69 -8.50 -3.13
N THR A 105 4.29 -7.33 -2.61
CA THR A 105 3.75 -6.24 -3.44
C THR A 105 4.83 -5.38 -4.07
N LEU A 106 5.88 -5.04 -3.32
CA LEU A 106 6.89 -4.03 -3.72
C LEU A 106 8.21 -4.62 -4.17
N VAL A 107 8.30 -5.93 -4.26
CA VAL A 107 9.54 -6.65 -4.48
C VAL A 107 10.19 -6.31 -5.84
N ARG A 108 9.40 -5.87 -6.84
CA ARG A 108 9.90 -5.33 -8.12
C ARG A 108 10.36 -3.88 -8.07
N GLU A 109 9.91 -3.14 -7.09
CA GLU A 109 10.18 -1.72 -6.92
C GLU A 109 11.35 -1.46 -5.94
N MET A 110 11.85 -2.53 -5.30
CA MET A 110 12.94 -2.51 -4.33
C MET A 110 14.17 -3.26 -4.86
N ASP A 111 15.35 -2.72 -4.59
CA ASP A 111 16.59 -3.43 -4.86
C ASP A 111 16.95 -4.43 -3.74
N SER A 112 18.04 -5.17 -3.92
CA SER A 112 18.48 -6.18 -2.94
C SER A 112 18.93 -5.56 -1.63
N ALA A 113 19.54 -4.37 -1.66
CA ALA A 113 20.00 -3.71 -0.45
C ALA A 113 18.80 -3.23 0.38
N GLU A 114 17.78 -2.68 -0.28
CA GLU A 114 16.51 -2.31 0.34
C GLU A 114 15.82 -3.53 0.97
N LEU A 115 15.67 -4.64 0.24
CA LEU A 115 15.03 -5.86 0.76
C LEU A 115 15.81 -6.48 1.93
N LYS A 116 17.15 -6.51 1.86
CA LYS A 116 18.01 -6.95 2.97
C LYS A 116 17.88 -6.05 4.19
N SER A 117 17.78 -4.73 4.00
CA SER A 117 17.56 -3.77 5.08
C SER A 117 16.19 -3.97 5.77
N VAL A 118 15.13 -4.21 4.98
CA VAL A 118 13.81 -4.56 5.52
C VAL A 118 13.89 -5.84 6.36
N TYR A 119 14.57 -6.88 5.85
CA TYR A 119 14.77 -8.13 6.60
C TYR A 119 15.58 -7.93 7.89
N ALA A 120 16.68 -7.18 7.84
CA ALA A 120 17.47 -6.85 9.02
C ALA A 120 16.62 -6.14 10.07
N THR A 121 15.78 -5.19 9.66
CA THR A 121 14.83 -4.52 10.55
C THR A 121 13.81 -5.50 11.17
N MET A 122 13.34 -6.50 10.42
CA MET A 122 12.46 -7.54 10.98
C MET A 122 13.16 -8.36 12.06
N CYS A 123 14.43 -8.72 11.84
CA CYS A 123 15.25 -9.44 12.82
C CYS A 123 15.53 -8.59 14.08
N GLU A 124 15.92 -7.33 13.91
CA GLU A 124 16.14 -6.37 15.00
C GLU A 124 14.89 -6.20 15.87
N LYS A 125 13.71 -6.23 15.25
CA LYS A 125 12.42 -6.16 15.95
C LYS A 125 11.94 -7.49 16.52
N GLY A 126 12.71 -8.57 16.37
CA GLY A 126 12.39 -9.89 16.91
C GLY A 126 11.19 -10.56 16.23
N LEU A 127 10.87 -10.21 14.98
CA LEU A 127 9.81 -10.86 14.23
C LEU A 127 10.24 -12.29 13.87
N ARG A 128 9.33 -13.27 14.05
CA ARG A 128 9.63 -14.68 13.75
C ARG A 128 9.82 -14.90 12.25
N ILE A 129 11.03 -15.27 11.84
CA ILE A 129 11.41 -15.57 10.46
C ILE A 129 12.06 -16.95 10.41
N HIS A 130 11.66 -17.76 9.42
CA HIS A 130 12.11 -19.16 9.27
C HIS A 130 12.80 -19.40 7.91
N VAL A 131 13.10 -18.33 7.17
CA VAL A 131 13.59 -18.39 5.79
C VAL A 131 14.92 -17.68 5.72
N ASP A 132 15.90 -18.28 5.04
CA ASP A 132 17.16 -17.62 4.73
C ASP A 132 16.94 -16.52 3.69
N MET A 133 17.38 -15.31 4.01
CA MET A 133 17.08 -14.12 3.22
C MET A 133 17.91 -14.04 1.94
N ASP A 134 19.17 -14.44 1.99
CA ASP A 134 20.04 -14.33 0.82
C ASP A 134 19.55 -15.28 -0.27
N GLU A 135 19.20 -16.52 0.10
CA GLU A 135 18.59 -17.49 -0.80
C GLU A 135 17.26 -16.98 -1.38
N PHE A 136 16.39 -16.42 -0.55
CA PHE A 136 15.09 -15.91 -0.99
C PHE A 136 15.22 -14.78 -2.03
N VAL A 137 16.11 -13.80 -1.81
CA VAL A 137 16.29 -12.67 -2.73
C VAL A 137 16.94 -13.10 -4.04
N GLU A 138 17.90 -14.02 -4.01
CA GLU A 138 18.53 -14.55 -5.22
C GLU A 138 17.51 -15.31 -6.08
N ASN A 139 16.83 -16.30 -5.51
CA ASN A 139 15.80 -17.08 -6.19
C ASN A 139 14.69 -16.19 -6.78
N TRP A 140 14.31 -15.14 -6.06
CA TRP A 140 13.27 -14.22 -6.52
C TRP A 140 13.74 -13.32 -7.68
N ARG A 141 14.98 -12.81 -7.63
CA ARG A 141 15.58 -12.05 -8.73
C ARG A 141 15.69 -12.87 -10.00
N GLU A 142 16.06 -14.14 -9.90
CA GLU A 142 16.15 -15.04 -11.04
C GLU A 142 14.78 -15.24 -11.71
N LYS A 143 13.73 -15.48 -10.92
CA LYS A 143 12.35 -15.55 -11.42
C LYS A 143 11.94 -14.27 -12.16
N MET A 144 12.29 -13.09 -11.63
CA MET A 144 11.93 -11.84 -12.28
C MET A 144 12.69 -11.57 -13.58
N LYS A 145 13.98 -11.88 -13.63
CA LYS A 145 14.79 -11.81 -14.87
C LYS A 145 14.23 -12.76 -15.95
N GLY A 146 13.73 -13.93 -15.57
CA GLY A 146 13.08 -14.86 -16.50
C GLY A 146 11.81 -14.28 -17.14
N VAL A 147 10.95 -13.65 -16.34
CA VAL A 147 9.69 -13.05 -16.82
C VAL A 147 9.91 -11.86 -17.75
N GLU A 148 10.95 -11.05 -17.54
CA GLU A 148 11.29 -9.94 -18.44
C GLU A 148 11.83 -10.43 -19.79
N ARG A 149 12.66 -11.47 -19.79
CA ARG A 149 13.20 -12.10 -21.02
C ARG A 149 12.09 -12.70 -21.88
N GLU A 150 11.09 -13.34 -21.28
CA GLU A 150 9.93 -13.88 -22.02
C GLU A 150 9.03 -12.80 -22.63
N LYS A 151 8.83 -11.67 -21.93
CA LYS A 151 8.04 -10.54 -22.45
C LYS A 151 8.75 -9.82 -23.60
N GLY A 152 10.07 -9.65 -23.52
CA GLY A 152 10.89 -9.09 -24.60
C GLY A 152 10.88 -9.97 -25.87
N GLY A 153 10.88 -11.30 -25.71
CA GLY A 153 10.81 -12.25 -26.82
C GLY A 153 9.48 -12.23 -27.58
N LYS A 154 8.35 -12.01 -26.89
CA LYS A 154 7.02 -11.92 -27.52
C LYS A 154 6.79 -10.62 -28.29
N SER A 155 7.43 -9.51 -27.90
CA SER A 155 7.26 -8.22 -28.57
C SER A 155 8.10 -8.08 -29.86
N ARG A 156 9.13 -8.91 -30.04
CA ARG A 156 10.01 -8.89 -31.23
C ARG A 156 9.57 -9.84 -32.35
N LYS A 157 8.50 -10.60 -32.11
CA LYS A 157 7.91 -11.60 -33.02
C LYS A 157 6.55 -11.18 -33.60
N ARG A 158 6.19 -9.89 -33.46
CA ARG A 158 4.99 -9.28 -34.05
C ARG A 158 5.39 -8.18 -35.02
#